data_AF-A0A8J5R189-F1
#
_entry.id   AF-A0A8J5R189-F1
#
_cell.length_a   1.000
_cell.length_b   1.000
_cell.length_c   1.000
_cell.angle_alpha   90.00
_cell.angle_beta   90.00
_cell.angle_gamma   90.00
#
_symmetry.space_group_name_H-M   'P 1'
#
loop_
_entity.id
_entity.type
_entity.pdbx_description
1 polymer ?
#
loop_
_entity_poly.entity_id
_entity_poly.type
_entity_poly.pdbx_seq_one_letter_code
_entity_poly.pdbx_strand_id
1 'polypeptide(L)'
;MKEFMGKLSTRLSVDEKDNPTIEACTNILQTRVCQSRYLLKKNYFIGVPANEVRTTSPVSSLTDEQWLELMEKWSSAKGKEVSEKNKCNRGKSMMENMLVQPIEGLDTTISSTEIVSKVLSQTSVASTFLKNAGLETPGTKSTASSEREAQLREKLQAEKQRVDLLQQELNTL
;
A
#
# COMPACT_ATOMS: atom_id res chain seq x y z
N MET A 1 31.27 11.39 -9.27
CA MET A 1 31.03 11.75 -7.86
C MET A 1 31.80 13.00 -7.46
N LYS A 2 33.14 13.01 -7.49
CA LYS A 2 33.97 14.19 -7.14
C LYS A 2 33.55 15.48 -7.84
N GLU A 3 33.33 15.45 -9.16
CA GLU A 3 32.89 16.64 -9.91
C GLU A 3 31.51 17.16 -9.45
N PHE A 4 30.58 16.26 -9.16
CA PHE A 4 29.24 16.61 -8.66
C PHE A 4 29.33 17.21 -7.24
N MET A 5 30.13 16.60 -6.38
CA MET A 5 30.38 17.11 -5.03
C MET A 5 31.08 18.46 -5.06
N GLY A 6 32.08 18.68 -5.91
CA GLY A 6 32.72 19.99 -6.08
C GLY A 6 31.73 21.07 -6.56
N LYS A 7 30.81 20.73 -7.47
CA LYS A 7 29.72 21.64 -7.89
C LYS A 7 28.71 21.93 -6.78
N LEU A 8 28.42 20.97 -5.91
CA LEU A 8 27.54 21.18 -4.75
C LEU A 8 28.25 21.98 -3.65
N SER A 9 29.52 21.69 -3.39
CA SER A 9 30.33 22.39 -2.40
C SER A 9 30.41 23.88 -2.72
N THR A 10 30.63 24.22 -4.00
CA THR A 10 30.65 25.62 -4.46
C THR A 10 29.30 26.32 -4.40
N ARG A 11 28.17 25.61 -4.59
CA ARG A 11 26.83 26.23 -4.62
C ARG A 11 26.11 26.26 -3.28
N LEU A 12 26.33 25.25 -2.44
CA LEU A 12 25.59 24.99 -1.22
C LEU A 12 26.49 24.96 0.03
N SER A 13 27.79 25.26 -0.12
CA SER A 13 28.78 25.22 0.97
C SER A 13 28.82 23.87 1.70
N VAL A 14 28.66 22.80 0.93
CA VAL A 14 28.64 21.42 1.41
C VAL A 14 30.07 20.91 1.57
N ASP A 15 30.37 20.24 2.69
CA ASP A 15 31.67 19.61 2.92
C ASP A 15 31.80 18.34 2.08
N GLU A 16 32.73 18.33 1.13
CA GLU A 16 32.99 17.19 0.25
C GLU A 16 33.61 16.00 0.99
N LYS A 17 34.22 16.21 2.17
CA LYS A 17 34.90 15.17 2.95
C LYS A 17 34.04 14.56 4.04
N ASP A 18 32.91 15.21 4.36
CA ASP A 18 32.01 14.74 5.40
C ASP A 18 31.29 13.45 4.95
N ASN A 19 31.42 12.39 5.75
CA ASN A 19 30.92 11.07 5.39
C ASN A 19 29.39 11.01 5.25
N PRO A 20 28.57 11.56 6.18
CA PRO A 20 27.13 11.71 6.01
C PRO A 20 26.73 12.40 4.70
N THR A 21 27.46 13.45 4.33
CA THR A 21 27.22 14.20 3.12
C THR A 21 27.51 13.38 1.86
N ILE A 22 28.66 12.70 1.83
CA ILE A 22 29.04 11.80 0.74
C ILE A 22 27.99 10.70 0.57
N GLU A 23 27.55 10.10 1.67
CA GLU A 23 26.53 9.05 1.68
C GLU A 23 25.19 9.57 1.12
N ALA A 24 24.71 10.71 1.62
CA ALA A 24 23.46 11.30 1.16
C ALA A 24 23.48 11.61 -0.34
N CYS A 25 24.57 12.21 -0.83
CA CYS A 25 24.72 12.53 -2.25
C CYS A 25 24.88 11.27 -3.12
N THR A 26 25.57 10.24 -2.60
CA THR A 26 25.69 8.93 -3.26
C THR A 26 24.32 8.27 -3.39
N ASN A 27 23.52 8.27 -2.32
CA ASN A 27 22.17 7.73 -2.31
C ASN A 27 21.26 8.43 -3.31
N ILE A 28 21.32 9.76 -3.44
CA ILE A 28 20.53 10.53 -4.42
C ILE A 28 20.89 10.13 -5.86
N LEU A 29 22.18 10.04 -6.17
CA LEU A 29 22.64 9.66 -7.51
C LEU A 29 22.29 8.20 -7.83
N GLN A 30 22.54 7.29 -6.89
CA GLN A 30 22.17 5.89 -7.02
C GLN A 30 20.66 5.73 -7.22
N THR A 31 19.83 6.50 -6.52
CA THR A 31 18.38 6.47 -6.68
C THR A 31 17.97 6.83 -8.11
N ARG A 32 18.53 7.89 -8.69
CA ARG A 32 18.26 8.26 -10.09
C ARG A 32 18.71 7.17 -11.07
N VAL A 33 19.89 6.60 -10.88
CA VAL A 33 20.40 5.51 -11.73
C VAL A 33 19.49 4.28 -11.63
N CYS A 34 19.07 3.91 -10.42
CA CYS A 34 18.15 2.79 -10.17
C CYS A 34 16.80 3.01 -10.86
N GLN A 35 16.23 4.21 -10.77
CA GLN A 35 14.97 4.57 -11.43
C GLN A 35 15.10 4.48 -12.96
N SER A 36 16.18 5.03 -13.52
CA SER A 36 16.48 4.95 -14.96
C SER A 36 16.59 3.50 -15.43
N ARG A 37 17.38 2.67 -14.74
CA ARG A 37 17.51 1.22 -15.02
C ARG A 37 16.16 0.50 -14.93
N TYR A 38 15.34 0.83 -13.94
CA TYR A 38 14.00 0.22 -13.80
C TYR A 38 13.11 0.55 -14.99
N LEU A 39 13.08 1.82 -15.42
CA LEU A 39 12.29 2.25 -16.58
C LEU A 39 12.77 1.56 -17.85
N LEU A 40 14.09 1.41 -18.00
CA LEU A 40 14.71 0.71 -19.12
C LEU A 40 14.30 -0.76 -19.16
N LYS A 41 14.40 -1.45 -18.02
CA LYS A 41 13.91 -2.84 -17.86
C LYS A 41 12.41 -2.94 -18.18
N LYS A 42 11.61 -2.00 -17.70
CA LYS A 42 10.15 -2.01 -17.90
C LYS A 42 9.78 -1.86 -19.38
N ASN A 43 10.43 -0.97 -20.12
CA ASN A 43 10.06 -0.65 -21.50
C ASN A 43 10.62 -1.65 -22.52
N TYR A 44 11.80 -2.22 -22.26
CA TYR A 44 12.54 -3.00 -23.27
C TYR A 44 12.79 -4.47 -22.89
N PHE A 45 12.53 -4.86 -21.64
CA PHE A 45 12.79 -6.23 -21.16
C PHE A 45 11.53 -6.94 -20.66
N ILE A 46 10.63 -6.23 -19.97
CA ILE A 46 9.39 -6.83 -19.46
C ILE A 46 8.39 -6.99 -20.61
N GLY A 47 8.01 -8.22 -20.93
CA GLY A 47 7.01 -8.53 -21.96
C GLY A 47 7.58 -8.66 -23.38
N VAL A 48 8.90 -8.54 -23.55
CA VAL A 48 9.57 -8.77 -24.84
C VAL A 48 10.07 -10.22 -24.89
N PRO A 49 9.74 -11.00 -25.93
CA PRO A 49 10.23 -12.36 -26.06
C PRO A 49 11.74 -12.34 -26.33
N ALA A 50 12.47 -13.37 -25.86
CA ALA A 50 13.94 -13.37 -25.80
C ALA A 50 14.63 -13.20 -27.18
N ASN A 51 13.93 -13.52 -28.26
CA ASN A 51 14.37 -13.38 -29.65
C ASN A 51 14.30 -11.95 -30.19
N GLU A 52 13.58 -11.04 -29.53
CA GLU A 52 13.37 -9.65 -29.97
C GLU A 52 14.09 -8.63 -29.07
N VAL A 53 14.78 -9.11 -28.05
CA VAL A 53 15.58 -8.29 -27.15
C VAL A 53 16.69 -7.61 -27.94
N ARG A 54 16.67 -6.27 -27.95
CA ARG A 54 17.69 -5.47 -28.64
C ARG A 54 19.06 -5.73 -28.02
N THR A 55 20.03 -6.03 -28.88
CA THR A 55 21.45 -6.10 -28.50
C THR A 55 22.10 -4.72 -28.41
N THR A 56 21.49 -3.70 -29.01
CA THR A 56 21.95 -2.30 -29.00
C THR A 56 21.25 -1.48 -27.92
N SER A 57 21.96 -0.50 -27.38
CA SER A 57 21.47 0.39 -26.33
C SER A 57 20.34 1.27 -26.87
N PRO A 58 19.16 1.26 -26.23
CA PRO A 58 18.04 2.10 -26.65
C PRO A 58 18.17 3.56 -26.19
N VAL A 59 19.21 3.92 -25.44
CA VAL A 59 19.42 5.26 -24.89
C VAL A 59 20.87 5.70 -25.10
N SER A 60 21.06 6.91 -25.65
CA SER A 60 22.39 7.45 -25.97
C SER A 60 23.32 7.65 -24.76
N SER A 61 22.77 7.71 -23.54
CA SER A 61 23.54 7.85 -22.31
C SER A 61 24.17 6.55 -21.81
N LEU A 62 23.87 5.41 -22.46
CA LEU A 62 24.33 4.08 -22.07
C LEU A 62 25.01 3.44 -23.28
N THR A 63 26.24 2.93 -23.11
CA THR A 63 26.93 2.22 -24.19
C THR A 63 26.30 0.84 -24.41
N ASP A 64 26.47 0.31 -25.62
CA ASP A 64 25.94 -1.03 -25.98
C ASP A 64 26.51 -2.13 -25.08
N GLU A 65 27.79 -2.03 -24.72
CA GLU A 65 28.45 -2.95 -23.78
C GLU A 65 27.80 -2.93 -22.39
N GLN A 66 27.54 -1.74 -21.86
CA GLN A 66 26.87 -1.58 -20.57
C GLN A 66 25.43 -2.11 -20.65
N TRP A 67 24.72 -1.84 -21.75
CA TRP A 67 23.39 -2.38 -21.99
C TRP A 67 23.37 -3.92 -21.97
N LEU A 68 24.33 -4.57 -22.63
CA LEU A 68 24.44 -6.03 -22.62
C LEU A 68 24.73 -6.58 -21.21
N GLU A 69 25.59 -5.93 -20.42
CA GLU A 69 25.85 -6.30 -19.03
C GLU A 69 24.58 -6.20 -18.17
N LEU A 70 23.76 -5.14 -18.37
CA LEU A 70 22.47 -5.00 -17.69
C LEU A 70 21.52 -6.16 -18.05
N MET A 71 21.48 -6.49 -19.34
CA MET A 71 20.64 -7.52 -19.91
C MET A 71 21.01 -8.91 -19.39
N GLU A 72 22.29 -9.23 -19.31
CA GLU A 72 22.80 -10.46 -18.70
C GLU A 72 22.38 -10.53 -17.22
N LYS A 73 22.61 -9.44 -16.47
CA LYS A 73 22.25 -9.36 -15.05
C LYS A 73 20.75 -9.55 -14.81
N TRP A 74 19.87 -9.00 -15.65
CA TRP A 74 18.43 -9.19 -15.54
C TRP A 74 17.93 -10.55 -16.02
N SER A 75 18.63 -11.16 -16.98
CA SER A 75 18.31 -12.48 -17.52
C SER A 75 18.76 -13.62 -16.60
N SER A 76 19.78 -13.38 -15.78
CA SER A 76 20.26 -14.33 -14.78
C SER A 76 19.13 -14.81 -13.86
N ALA A 77 19.14 -16.11 -13.51
CA ALA A 77 18.14 -16.72 -12.62
C ALA A 77 18.04 -15.96 -11.28
N LYS A 78 19.20 -15.52 -10.75
CA LYS A 78 19.25 -14.73 -9.53
C LYS A 78 18.60 -13.35 -9.68
N GLY A 79 18.78 -12.70 -10.83
CA GLY A 79 18.14 -11.43 -11.15
C GLY A 79 16.62 -11.52 -11.27
N LYS A 80 16.10 -12.63 -11.81
CA LYS A 80 14.66 -12.92 -11.87
C LYS A 80 14.07 -13.13 -10.47
N GLU A 81 14.70 -13.97 -9.65
CA GLU A 81 14.29 -14.25 -8.26
C GLU A 81 14.21 -12.96 -7.43
N VAL A 82 15.24 -12.10 -7.49
CA VAL A 82 15.26 -10.82 -6.75
C VAL A 82 14.17 -9.87 -7.26
N SER A 83 13.93 -9.83 -8.56
CA SER A 83 12.88 -8.98 -9.15
C SER A 83 11.48 -9.42 -8.71
N GLU A 84 11.22 -10.72 -8.63
CA GLU A 84 9.95 -11.28 -8.14
C GLU A 84 9.78 -11.03 -6.64
N LYS A 85 10.83 -11.21 -5.85
CA LYS A 85 10.82 -10.94 -4.41
C LYS A 85 10.57 -9.46 -4.10
N ASN A 86 11.21 -8.55 -4.85
CA ASN A 86 10.98 -7.10 -4.71
C ASN A 86 9.56 -6.69 -5.15
N LYS A 87 8.98 -7.36 -6.16
CA LYS A 87 7.56 -7.17 -6.55
C LYS A 87 6.62 -7.63 -5.44
N CYS A 88 6.89 -8.79 -4.86
CA CYS A 88 6.14 -9.33 -3.72
C CYS A 88 6.23 -8.40 -2.50
N ASN A 89 7.41 -7.86 -2.18
CA ASN A 89 7.58 -6.92 -1.06
C ASN A 89 6.84 -5.59 -1.27
N ARG A 90 6.60 -5.18 -2.52
CA ARG A 90 5.82 -3.98 -2.85
C ARG A 90 4.30 -4.21 -2.77
N GLY A 91 3.85 -5.44 -3.05
CA GLY A 91 2.46 -5.89 -2.87
C GLY A 91 2.14 -6.24 -1.41
N LYS A 92 3.11 -6.78 -0.67
CA LYS A 92 3.08 -7.04 0.77
C LYS A 92 3.11 -5.74 1.59
N SER A 93 2.08 -4.93 1.42
CA SER A 93 1.46 -4.22 2.54
C SER A 93 1.18 -5.27 3.61
N MET A 94 1.53 -4.97 4.86
CA MET A 94 1.35 -5.83 6.03
C MET A 94 -0.06 -6.47 6.12
N MET A 95 -1.07 -5.86 5.47
CA MET A 95 -2.44 -6.36 5.37
C MET A 95 -2.61 -7.62 4.51
N GLU A 96 -1.87 -7.80 3.41
CA GLU A 96 -2.09 -8.91 2.46
C GLU A 96 -1.58 -10.26 3.01
N ASN A 97 -0.54 -10.25 3.85
CA ASN A 97 0.02 -11.46 4.45
C ASN A 97 -0.92 -12.19 5.43
N MET A 98 -1.97 -11.54 5.96
CA MET A 98 -2.95 -12.20 6.83
C MET A 98 -4.14 -12.83 6.09
N LEU A 99 -4.29 -12.59 4.78
CA LEU A 99 -5.32 -13.26 3.97
C LEU A 99 -4.95 -14.70 3.60
N VAL A 100 -3.68 -15.10 3.78
CA VAL A 100 -3.14 -16.39 3.32
C VAL A 100 -2.74 -17.29 4.51
N GLN A 101 -3.61 -17.40 5.50
CA GLN A 101 -3.58 -18.49 6.48
C GLN A 101 -4.89 -19.28 6.30
N PRO A 102 -4.86 -20.48 5.69
CA PRO A 102 -6.01 -21.37 5.71
C PRO A 102 -6.13 -21.89 7.14
N ILE A 103 -7.08 -21.37 7.91
CA ILE A 103 -7.54 -22.08 9.10
C ILE A 103 -8.49 -23.15 8.56
N GLU A 104 -8.02 -24.38 8.54
CA GLU A 104 -8.85 -25.55 8.22
C GLU A 104 -10.06 -25.56 9.16
N GLY A 105 -11.26 -25.44 8.59
CA GLY A 105 -12.47 -25.94 9.24
C GLY A 105 -13.45 -24.95 9.87
N LEU A 106 -13.53 -23.67 9.44
CA LEU A 106 -14.73 -22.87 9.77
C LEU A 106 -15.06 -21.84 8.69
N ASP A 107 -16.06 -22.16 7.87
CA ASP A 107 -16.74 -21.23 6.97
C ASP A 107 -17.48 -20.18 7.81
N THR A 108 -16.75 -19.13 8.19
CA THR A 108 -17.33 -17.89 8.65
C THR A 108 -16.66 -16.79 7.87
N THR A 109 -17.47 -16.02 7.16
CA THR A 109 -17.07 -14.76 6.53
C THR A 109 -16.48 -13.86 7.61
N ILE A 110 -15.16 -13.88 7.80
CA ILE A 110 -14.48 -13.06 8.80
C ILE A 110 -14.79 -11.60 8.46
N SER A 111 -15.53 -10.93 9.35
CA SER A 111 -15.96 -9.55 9.11
C SER A 111 -14.74 -8.64 8.95
N SER A 112 -14.78 -7.69 8.01
CA SER A 112 -13.68 -6.74 7.80
C SER A 112 -13.32 -5.99 9.09
N THR A 113 -14.28 -5.77 9.99
CA THR A 113 -14.06 -5.15 11.31
C THR A 113 -13.27 -6.04 12.27
N GLU A 114 -13.43 -7.35 12.18
CA GLU A 114 -12.73 -8.34 13.01
C GLU A 114 -11.25 -8.47 12.60
N ILE A 115 -10.99 -8.45 11.29
CA ILE A 115 -9.62 -8.40 10.74
C ILE A 115 -8.91 -7.14 11.23
N VAL A 116 -9.56 -5.97 11.08
CA VAL A 116 -8.98 -4.69 11.51
C VAL A 116 -8.78 -4.67 13.03
N SER A 117 -9.71 -5.23 13.81
CA SER A 117 -9.55 -5.32 15.27
C SER A 117 -8.29 -6.11 15.65
N LYS A 118 -8.07 -7.27 15.03
CA LYS A 118 -6.90 -8.12 15.31
C LYS A 118 -5.58 -7.45 14.95
N VAL A 119 -5.54 -6.74 13.81
CA VAL A 119 -4.37 -5.95 13.36
C VAL A 119 -4.03 -4.88 14.39
N LEU A 120 -5.04 -4.14 14.84
CA LEU A 120 -4.87 -3.08 15.82
C LEU A 120 -4.38 -3.63 17.16
N SER A 121 -4.92 -4.76 17.62
CA SER A 121 -4.48 -5.41 18.86
C SER A 121 -3.01 -5.84 18.86
N GLN A 122 -2.45 -6.18 17.70
CA GLN A 122 -1.02 -6.52 17.57
C GLN A 122 -0.10 -5.29 17.61
N THR A 123 -0.62 -4.13 17.20
CA THR A 123 0.17 -2.88 17.12
C THR A 123 0.07 -2.09 18.42
N SER A 124 -1.14 -2.04 19.01
CA SER A 124 -1.41 -1.37 20.27
C SER A 124 -2.69 -1.90 20.91
N VAL A 125 -2.56 -2.38 22.14
CA VAL A 125 -3.68 -2.87 22.96
C VAL A 125 -4.71 -1.76 23.27
N ALA A 126 -4.33 -0.48 23.12
CA ALA A 126 -5.17 0.68 23.40
C ALA A 126 -5.64 1.43 22.14
N SER A 127 -5.62 0.80 20.96
CA SER A 127 -6.05 1.46 19.73
C SER A 127 -7.53 1.85 19.75
N THR A 128 -7.82 3.14 19.55
CA THR A 128 -9.19 3.70 19.48
C THR A 128 -9.70 3.86 18.05
N PHE A 129 -8.96 3.39 17.03
CA PHE A 129 -9.24 3.64 15.63
C PHE A 129 -10.66 3.19 15.20
N LEU A 130 -11.04 1.96 15.50
CA LEU A 130 -12.38 1.43 15.15
C LEU A 130 -13.50 2.18 15.86
N LYS A 131 -13.28 2.54 17.13
CA LYS A 131 -14.21 3.35 17.94
C LYS A 131 -14.40 4.75 17.35
N ASN A 132 -13.33 5.41 16.92
CA ASN A 132 -13.40 6.73 16.30
C ASN A 132 -14.01 6.68 14.89
N ALA A 133 -13.88 5.54 14.19
CA ALA A 133 -14.51 5.30 12.90
C ALA A 133 -15.99 4.90 12.99
N GLY A 134 -16.55 4.77 14.19
CA GLY A 134 -17.94 4.33 14.41
C GLY A 134 -18.18 2.86 14.04
N LEU A 135 -17.12 2.06 13.95
CA LEU A 135 -17.18 0.64 13.64
C LEU A 135 -17.04 -0.14 14.94
N GLU A 136 -18.16 -0.55 15.52
CA GLU A 136 -18.20 -1.30 16.77
C GLU A 136 -17.59 -2.70 16.57
N THR A 137 -16.69 -3.10 17.47
CA THR A 137 -16.19 -4.47 17.53
C THR A 137 -17.24 -5.35 18.24
N PRO A 138 -17.36 -6.66 17.90
CA PRO A 138 -18.39 -7.53 18.47
C PRO A 138 -18.36 -7.69 20.01
N GLY A 139 -17.34 -7.16 20.69
CA GLY A 139 -17.13 -7.32 22.13
C GLY A 139 -17.61 -6.18 23.03
N THR A 140 -18.07 -5.04 22.50
CA THR A 140 -18.41 -3.88 23.35
C THR A 140 -19.73 -3.22 22.94
N LYS A 141 -20.85 -3.94 23.09
CA LYS A 141 -22.15 -3.27 23.13
C LYS A 141 -22.22 -2.46 24.42
N SER A 142 -21.91 -1.17 24.36
CA SER A 142 -22.25 -0.27 25.47
C SER A 142 -23.78 -0.23 25.57
N THR A 143 -24.32 -0.61 26.72
CA THR A 143 -25.77 -0.67 27.02
C THR A 143 -26.49 0.61 26.59
N ALA A 144 -25.82 1.76 26.75
CA ALA A 144 -26.31 3.08 26.39
C ALA A 144 -26.49 3.34 24.88
N SER A 145 -25.83 2.57 24.00
CA SER A 145 -26.04 2.64 22.54
C SER A 145 -27.26 1.83 22.12
N SER A 146 -27.40 0.62 22.68
CA SER A 146 -28.56 -0.25 22.44
C SER A 146 -29.87 0.38 22.92
N GLU A 147 -29.84 1.05 24.07
CA GLU A 147 -31.01 1.76 24.62
C GLU A 147 -31.43 2.95 23.73
N ARG A 148 -30.45 3.71 23.20
CA ARG A 148 -30.74 4.83 22.28
C ARG A 148 -31.32 4.34 20.97
N GLU A 149 -30.82 3.25 20.41
CA GLU A 149 -31.39 2.65 19.19
C GLU A 149 -32.81 2.12 19.42
N ALA A 150 -33.08 1.50 20.57
CA ALA A 150 -34.41 1.03 20.93
C ALA A 150 -35.41 2.20 21.03
N GLN A 151 -35.02 3.30 21.69
CA GLN A 151 -35.86 4.51 21.79
C GLN A 151 -36.13 5.16 20.43
N LEU A 152 -35.15 5.18 19.53
CA LEU A 152 -35.33 5.70 18.17
C LEU A 152 -36.31 4.82 17.35
N ARG A 153 -36.22 3.50 17.51
CA ARG A 153 -37.13 2.55 16.85
C ARG A 153 -38.56 2.68 17.37
N GLU A 154 -38.73 2.85 18.67
CA GLU A 154 -40.05 3.08 19.29
C GLU A 154 -40.68 4.39 18.80
N LYS A 155 -39.91 5.49 18.77
CA LYS A 155 -40.38 6.77 18.23
C LYS A 155 -40.81 6.68 16.77
N LEU A 156 -40.05 5.94 15.95
CA LEU A 156 -40.40 5.73 14.55
C LEU A 156 -41.70 4.93 14.38
N GLN A 157 -41.93 3.93 15.24
CA GLN A 157 -43.17 3.15 15.23
C GLN A 157 -44.38 3.99 15.65
N ALA A 158 -44.23 4.81 16.69
CA ALA A 158 -45.28 5.72 17.14
C ALA A 158 -45.65 6.75 16.06
N GLU A 159 -44.66 7.33 15.38
CA GLU A 159 -44.91 8.24 14.25
C GLU A 159 -45.59 7.52 13.09
N LYS A 160 -45.18 6.29 12.76
CA LYS A 160 -45.83 5.52 11.69
C LYS A 160 -47.31 5.26 12.00
N GLN A 161 -47.63 4.86 13.23
CA GLN A 161 -49.01 4.66 13.65
C GLN A 161 -49.82 5.96 13.62
N ARG A 162 -49.20 7.09 13.99
CA ARG A 162 -49.83 8.41 13.92
C ARG A 162 -50.16 8.79 12.47
N VAL A 163 -49.25 8.55 11.54
CA VAL A 163 -49.47 8.81 10.11
C VAL A 163 -50.59 7.92 9.57
N ASP A 164 -50.62 6.64 9.93
CA ASP A 164 -51.67 5.70 9.50
C ASP A 164 -53.06 6.13 10.01
N LEU A 165 -53.15 6.64 11.25
CA LEU A 165 -54.40 7.17 11.81
C LEU A 165 -54.89 8.41 11.04
N LEU A 166 -54.00 9.37 10.78
CA LEU A 166 -54.33 10.57 10.00
C LEU A 166 -54.77 10.22 8.58
N GLN A 167 -54.12 9.23 7.97
CA GLN A 167 -54.51 8.73 6.65
C GLN A 167 -55.90 8.10 6.66
N GLN A 168 -56.26 7.39 7.75
CA GLN A 168 -57.59 6.81 7.91
C GLN A 168 -58.67 7.89 8.11
N GLU A 169 -58.40 8.94 8.90
CA GLU A 169 -59.33 10.07 9.09
C GLU A 169 -59.61 10.80 7.76
N LEU A 170 -58.58 11.03 6.94
CA LEU A 170 -58.74 11.65 5.63
C LEU A 170 -59.56 10.80 4.66
N ASN A 171 -59.51 9.47 4.77
CA ASN A 171 -60.26 8.56 3.91
C ASN A 171 -61.74 8.38 4.34
N THR A 172 -62.12 8.93 5.50
CA THR A 172 -63.49 8.88 6.03
C THR A 172 -64.28 10.18 5.85
N LEU A 173 -63.64 11.23 5.32
CA LEU A 173 -64.25 12.49 4.86
C LEU A 173 -64.61 12.39 3.37
#